data_AF-A0A1L7GM82-F1
#
_entry.id   AF-A0A1L7GM82-F1
#
_cell.length_a   1.000
_cell.length_b   1.000
_cell.length_c   1.000
_cell.angle_alpha   90.00
_cell.angle_beta   90.00
_cell.angle_gamma   90.00
#
_symmetry.space_group_name_H-M   'P 1'
#
loop_
_entity.id
_entity.type
_entity.pdbx_description
1 polymer ?
#
loop_
_entity_poly.entity_id
_entity_poly.type
_entity_poly.pdbx_seq_one_letter_code
_entity_poly.pdbx_strand_id
1 'polypeptide(L)'
;MAQADPATPDARGTAKPDLELGKDAKAKGHAFTSPADRTVRKPLPSAKTGAAAAPQVQSVNANADLAVGVTAYGTSAHGTEVDTTVTSEYTALKVTIEWGDGKQDVFDAYGSDARTTAHTYAEVGSYTVKVTVTDAANNLSAVNEVVFVTDGSDFTPYAPTRLLDTRNGTGALQGMVQPYSSTRVKVGGNGGIPAGVTAVVLNVTVTNTSSDGHITAFPEGTQRPTTSNVNYKAGQSVPNLVIVPVGKNGYVEIANRGGMPVDLIADVTGFFSKTASSGYTPITPARFVDTRKGLGTALGQLGGRKTFSTQISGLRGVPQGISAVALNVTVTNPKEAGHLSVFPGGSATPTASNLNFTAGQTIANSVIVPVGQDGKISVFNGAWAGTDVVVDVVGFYSTDSKSAFLPLSPERLVDTRDPKDPVYGKLWGQSYIYMPMSYDMPSITGFVLNSTVTNTEGDGHLTVTPDPNTMDDYINEVADWPTPPDSSNLNWTKGATVPNLVQASTGDNGIIDLWNRGWDDIDLIVDLFGLYQEG
;
A
#
# COMPACT_ATOMS: atom_id res chain seq x y z
N MET A 1 -31.55 16.52 12.10
CA MET A 1 -32.08 15.78 13.28
C MET A 1 -31.17 16.10 14.46
N ALA A 2 -31.62 15.78 15.69
CA ALA A 2 -31.23 16.38 16.96
C ALA A 2 -29.71 16.45 17.24
N GLN A 3 -29.35 17.51 17.96
CA GLN A 3 -28.02 17.95 18.37
C GLN A 3 -27.57 17.13 19.59
N ALA A 4 -26.43 16.44 19.48
CA ALA A 4 -25.84 15.69 20.58
C ALA A 4 -24.97 16.58 21.49
N ASP A 5 -25.02 16.25 22.77
CA ASP A 5 -24.29 16.83 23.90
C ASP A 5 -22.78 16.52 23.76
N PRO A 6 -21.85 17.44 24.06
CA PRO A 6 -20.42 17.12 24.13
C PRO A 6 -20.04 16.03 25.17
N ALA A 7 -20.98 15.59 26.00
CA ALA A 7 -20.86 14.40 26.87
C ALA A 7 -21.40 13.10 26.25
N THR A 8 -22.00 13.15 25.05
CA THR A 8 -22.45 11.97 24.29
C THR A 8 -21.62 11.83 23.00
N PRO A 9 -20.81 10.77 22.88
CA PRO A 9 -20.12 10.35 21.67
C PRO A 9 -20.98 10.33 20.38
N ASP A 10 -20.85 11.33 19.50
CA ASP A 10 -21.31 11.18 18.10
C ASP A 10 -20.20 10.51 17.28
N ALA A 11 -19.96 9.21 17.55
CA ALA A 11 -19.18 8.38 16.65
C ALA A 11 -19.99 8.19 15.36
N ARG A 12 -19.48 8.67 14.23
CA ARG A 12 -20.14 8.52 12.93
C ARG A 12 -19.43 7.43 12.15
N GLY A 13 -20.16 6.35 11.87
CA GLY A 13 -19.67 5.25 11.05
C GLY A 13 -19.78 5.55 9.57
N THR A 14 -18.80 5.07 8.80
CA THR A 14 -18.85 5.09 7.34
C THR A 14 -19.36 3.75 6.79
N ALA A 15 -19.72 3.72 5.51
CA ALA A 15 -19.95 2.46 4.81
C ALA A 15 -18.60 1.76 4.55
N LYS A 16 -18.60 0.43 4.56
CA LYS A 16 -17.42 -0.33 4.13
C LYS A 16 -17.17 -0.13 2.63
N PRO A 17 -15.91 -0.03 2.18
CA PRO A 17 -15.58 -0.04 0.76
C PRO A 17 -15.89 -1.40 0.13
N ASP A 18 -16.09 -1.42 -1.20
CA ASP A 18 -16.14 -2.68 -1.95
C ASP A 18 -14.71 -3.20 -2.17
N LEU A 19 -14.35 -4.28 -1.47
CA LEU A 19 -13.02 -4.87 -1.48
C LEU A 19 -13.00 -6.26 -2.13
N GLU A 20 -14.10 -6.68 -2.76
CA GLU A 20 -14.18 -8.02 -3.38
C GLU A 20 -13.44 -8.09 -4.73
N LEU A 21 -12.12 -8.21 -4.65
CA LEU A 21 -11.21 -8.22 -5.80
C LEU A 21 -11.51 -9.35 -6.81
N GLY A 22 -11.91 -10.53 -6.35
CA GLY A 22 -12.20 -11.68 -7.22
C GLY A 22 -13.40 -11.47 -8.15
N LYS A 23 -14.43 -10.72 -7.71
CA LYS A 23 -15.56 -10.34 -8.56
C LYS A 23 -15.10 -9.42 -9.68
N ASP A 24 -14.26 -8.46 -9.33
CA ASP A 24 -13.71 -7.46 -10.24
C ASP A 24 -12.74 -8.05 -11.27
N ALA A 25 -11.85 -8.97 -10.85
CA ALA A 25 -10.90 -9.63 -11.74
C ALA A 25 -11.60 -10.44 -12.83
N LYS A 26 -12.63 -11.22 -12.47
CA LYS A 26 -13.46 -11.98 -13.41
C LYS A 26 -14.26 -11.05 -14.33
N ALA A 27 -14.88 -10.00 -13.78
CA ALA A 27 -15.66 -9.04 -14.56
C ALA A 27 -14.81 -8.23 -15.56
N LYS A 28 -13.55 -7.92 -15.20
CA LYS A 28 -12.61 -7.15 -16.03
C LYS A 28 -11.71 -8.02 -16.92
N GLY A 29 -11.85 -9.35 -16.87
CA GLY A 29 -11.10 -10.27 -17.71
C GLY A 29 -9.60 -10.33 -17.41
N HIS A 30 -9.19 -10.03 -16.18
CA HIS A 30 -7.80 -10.17 -15.74
C HIS A 30 -7.53 -11.64 -15.44
N ALA A 31 -7.17 -12.39 -16.48
CA ALA A 31 -6.98 -13.83 -16.41
C ALA A 31 -5.67 -14.26 -17.07
N PHE A 32 -5.01 -15.23 -16.46
CA PHE A 32 -3.94 -16.00 -17.07
C PHE A 32 -4.57 -17.26 -17.66
N THR A 33 -4.52 -17.44 -18.98
CA THR A 33 -5.23 -18.54 -19.65
C THR A 33 -4.27 -19.40 -20.46
N SER A 34 -4.41 -20.72 -20.32
CA SER A 34 -3.90 -21.71 -21.26
C SER A 34 -5.08 -22.52 -21.84
N PRO A 35 -5.42 -22.30 -23.12
CA PRO A 35 -6.54 -23.00 -23.74
C PRO A 35 -6.29 -24.51 -23.87
N ALA A 36 -7.36 -25.29 -24.02
CA ALA A 36 -7.32 -26.74 -23.99
C ALA A 36 -6.52 -27.37 -25.16
N ASP A 37 -6.36 -26.66 -26.27
CA ASP A 37 -5.54 -27.07 -27.41
C ASP A 37 -4.03 -27.11 -27.08
N ARG A 38 -3.61 -26.48 -25.97
CA ARG A 38 -2.25 -26.59 -25.43
C ARG A 38 -2.01 -27.84 -24.58
N THR A 39 -3.02 -28.70 -24.42
CA THR A 39 -2.88 -29.94 -23.66
C THR A 39 -1.80 -30.84 -24.27
N VAL A 40 -0.85 -31.26 -23.44
CA VAL A 40 0.14 -32.28 -23.78
C VAL A 40 -0.34 -33.62 -23.24
N ARG A 41 -0.57 -34.58 -24.13
CA ARG A 41 -0.97 -35.94 -23.78
C ARG A 41 0.23 -36.89 -23.71
N LYS A 42 0.27 -37.73 -22.69
CA LYS A 42 1.34 -38.73 -22.49
C LYS A 42 0.75 -40.05 -22.00
N PRO A 43 1.26 -41.21 -22.47
CA PRO A 43 0.94 -42.48 -21.83
C PRO A 43 1.36 -42.49 -20.35
N LEU A 44 0.62 -43.20 -19.50
CA LEU A 44 1.03 -43.41 -18.12
C LEU A 44 2.27 -44.31 -18.05
N PRO A 45 3.18 -44.09 -17.07
CA PRO A 45 4.35 -44.93 -16.88
C PRO A 45 3.93 -46.39 -16.71
N SER A 46 4.58 -47.29 -17.45
CA SER A 46 4.39 -48.73 -17.26
C SER A 46 4.66 -49.09 -15.80
N ALA A 47 3.73 -49.79 -15.15
CA ALA A 47 3.98 -50.34 -13.83
C ALA A 47 5.29 -51.14 -13.87
N LYS A 48 6.19 -50.94 -12.89
CA LYS A 48 7.40 -51.75 -12.76
C LYS A 48 7.00 -53.17 -12.40
N THR A 49 6.61 -53.97 -13.38
CA THR A 49 6.44 -55.41 -13.24
C THR A 49 7.80 -56.06 -13.42
N GLY A 50 8.28 -56.74 -12.39
CA GLY A 50 9.45 -57.61 -12.50
C GLY A 50 9.13 -58.82 -13.38
N ALA A 51 9.16 -58.63 -14.70
CA ALA A 51 9.33 -59.64 -15.74
C ALA A 51 9.20 -58.94 -17.10
N ALA A 52 10.04 -59.35 -18.07
CA ALA A 52 10.05 -58.82 -19.42
C ALA A 52 8.72 -59.06 -20.15
N ALA A 53 7.82 -58.08 -20.11
CA ALA A 53 6.69 -57.99 -21.03
C ALA A 53 7.13 -57.20 -22.28
N ALA A 54 6.74 -57.67 -23.47
CA ALA A 54 7.03 -57.01 -24.74
C ALA A 54 6.48 -55.57 -24.76
N PRO A 55 7.16 -54.62 -25.43
CA PRO A 55 6.70 -53.24 -25.51
C PRO A 55 5.32 -53.19 -26.21
N GLN A 56 4.27 -53.00 -25.43
CA GLN A 56 2.96 -52.62 -25.93
C GLN A 56 3.08 -51.21 -26.53
N VAL A 57 2.71 -51.04 -27.80
CA VAL A 57 2.59 -49.72 -28.42
C VAL A 57 1.47 -48.99 -27.69
N GLN A 58 1.84 -48.11 -26.75
CA GLN A 58 0.88 -47.28 -26.02
C GLN A 58 0.26 -46.28 -26.99
N SER A 59 -0.96 -46.55 -27.46
CA SER A 59 -1.67 -45.61 -28.32
C SER A 59 -2.29 -44.49 -27.48
N VAL A 60 -1.92 -43.24 -27.76
CA VAL A 60 -2.56 -42.04 -27.18
C VAL A 60 -4.01 -41.81 -27.68
N ASN A 61 -4.56 -42.74 -28.47
CA ASN A 61 -5.88 -42.62 -29.11
C ASN A 61 -7.03 -43.24 -28.28
N ALA A 62 -6.75 -43.84 -27.13
CA ALA A 62 -7.77 -44.51 -26.30
C ALA A 62 -8.78 -43.55 -25.65
N ASN A 63 -8.48 -42.24 -25.65
CA ASN A 63 -9.40 -41.15 -25.34
C ASN A 63 -8.95 -39.93 -26.18
N ALA A 64 -9.39 -39.91 -27.44
CA ALA A 64 -8.88 -38.97 -28.45
C ALA A 64 -9.25 -37.50 -28.16
N ASP A 65 -10.24 -37.27 -27.30
CA ASP A 65 -10.74 -35.94 -26.96
C ASP A 65 -10.23 -35.42 -25.61
N LEU A 66 -9.42 -36.21 -24.87
CA LEU A 66 -8.91 -35.81 -23.57
C LEU A 66 -8.08 -34.52 -23.66
N ALA A 67 -8.64 -33.43 -23.13
CA ALA A 67 -8.03 -32.11 -23.11
C ALA A 67 -8.38 -31.38 -21.81
N VAL A 68 -7.53 -30.44 -21.40
CA VAL A 68 -7.76 -29.61 -20.21
C VAL A 68 -7.40 -28.16 -20.50
N GLY A 69 -8.38 -27.26 -20.38
CA GLY A 69 -8.17 -25.82 -20.37
C GLY A 69 -7.98 -25.32 -18.93
N VAL A 70 -7.12 -24.32 -18.75
CA VAL A 70 -6.79 -23.77 -17.43
C VAL A 70 -6.83 -22.24 -17.48
N THR A 71 -7.60 -21.64 -16.59
CA THR A 71 -7.68 -20.18 -16.44
C THR A 71 -7.53 -19.79 -14.98
N ALA A 72 -6.52 -18.98 -14.65
CA ALA A 72 -6.24 -18.50 -13.31
C ALA A 72 -6.59 -17.01 -13.17
N TYR A 73 -7.17 -16.64 -12.03
CA TYR A 73 -7.53 -15.27 -11.65
C TYR A 73 -6.92 -14.93 -10.30
N GLY A 74 -6.51 -13.68 -10.10
CA GLY A 74 -6.18 -13.17 -8.77
C GLY A 74 -7.44 -12.90 -7.95
N THR A 75 -7.43 -13.26 -6.68
CA THR A 75 -8.57 -13.03 -5.75
C THR A 75 -8.18 -12.22 -4.52
N SER A 76 -6.89 -12.12 -4.24
CA SER A 76 -6.31 -11.34 -3.14
C SER A 76 -4.87 -10.98 -3.49
N ALA A 77 -4.16 -10.29 -2.60
CA ALA A 77 -2.72 -10.06 -2.78
C ALA A 77 -1.92 -11.36 -2.96
N HIS A 78 -2.39 -12.46 -2.39
CA HIS A 78 -1.75 -13.79 -2.39
C HIS A 78 -2.61 -14.89 -3.02
N GLY A 79 -3.89 -14.65 -3.24
CA GLY A 79 -4.89 -15.64 -3.59
C GLY A 79 -5.09 -15.77 -5.10
N THR A 80 -5.43 -16.98 -5.52
CA THR A 80 -5.89 -17.29 -6.86
C THR A 80 -7.12 -18.20 -6.85
N GLU A 81 -7.93 -18.09 -7.89
CA GLU A 81 -8.87 -19.12 -8.29
C GLU A 81 -8.49 -19.64 -9.68
N VAL A 82 -8.56 -20.96 -9.87
CA VAL A 82 -8.28 -21.63 -11.13
C VAL A 82 -9.51 -22.37 -11.61
N ASP A 83 -10.00 -21.96 -12.78
CA ASP A 83 -11.00 -22.70 -13.55
C ASP A 83 -10.28 -23.78 -14.38
N THR A 84 -10.61 -25.04 -14.09
CA THR A 84 -10.16 -26.20 -14.83
C THR A 84 -11.33 -26.72 -15.66
N THR A 85 -11.17 -26.75 -16.98
CA THR A 85 -12.18 -27.28 -17.92
C THR A 85 -11.64 -28.52 -18.60
N VAL A 86 -12.13 -29.70 -18.20
CA VAL A 86 -11.76 -31.00 -18.76
C VAL A 86 -12.75 -31.37 -19.86
N THR A 87 -12.23 -31.78 -21.01
CA THR A 87 -13.00 -32.45 -22.07
C THR A 87 -12.53 -33.90 -22.14
N SER A 88 -13.46 -34.86 -22.08
CA SER A 88 -13.14 -36.29 -22.10
C SER A 88 -14.37 -37.13 -22.43
N GLU A 89 -14.13 -38.32 -22.99
CA GLU A 89 -15.13 -39.40 -22.97
C GLU A 89 -15.54 -39.78 -21.53
N TYR A 90 -16.70 -40.40 -21.38
CA TYR A 90 -17.32 -40.78 -20.10
C TYR A 90 -16.52 -41.89 -19.39
N THR A 91 -15.45 -41.50 -18.70
CA THR A 91 -14.54 -42.38 -17.95
C THR A 91 -14.18 -41.75 -16.61
N ALA A 92 -13.71 -42.55 -15.66
CA ALA A 92 -13.23 -42.06 -14.37
C ALA A 92 -11.87 -41.38 -14.55
N LEU A 93 -11.76 -40.15 -14.07
CA LEU A 93 -10.57 -39.31 -14.17
C LEU A 93 -10.11 -38.89 -12.77
N LYS A 94 -8.81 -38.70 -12.63
CA LYS A 94 -8.22 -38.04 -11.46
C LYS A 94 -7.53 -36.75 -11.91
N VAL A 95 -7.96 -35.62 -11.37
CA VAL A 95 -7.38 -34.31 -11.67
C VAL A 95 -6.50 -33.91 -10.49
N THR A 96 -5.25 -33.55 -10.80
CA THR A 96 -4.29 -32.99 -9.85
C THR A 96 -3.93 -31.58 -10.31
N ILE A 97 -4.09 -30.59 -9.43
CA ILE A 97 -3.61 -29.22 -9.61
C ILE A 97 -2.35 -29.06 -8.76
N GLU A 98 -1.19 -28.92 -9.39
CA GLU A 98 0.06 -28.58 -8.73
C GLU A 98 0.22 -27.04 -8.79
N TRP A 99 0.26 -26.39 -7.63
CA TRP A 99 0.18 -24.92 -7.55
C TRP A 99 1.51 -24.20 -7.83
N GLY A 100 2.61 -24.95 -7.94
CA GLY A 100 3.95 -24.42 -8.18
C GLY A 100 4.72 -24.00 -6.91
N ASP A 101 4.10 -24.10 -5.73
CA ASP A 101 4.70 -23.82 -4.41
C ASP A 101 4.94 -25.09 -3.57
N GLY A 102 4.82 -26.27 -4.20
CA GLY A 102 4.94 -27.57 -3.55
C GLY A 102 3.63 -28.10 -2.94
N LYS A 103 2.54 -27.33 -2.97
CA LYS A 103 1.19 -27.80 -2.62
C LYS A 103 0.45 -28.28 -3.87
N GLN A 104 -0.56 -29.13 -3.63
CA GLN A 104 -1.44 -29.63 -4.69
C GLN A 104 -2.84 -29.89 -4.16
N ASP A 105 -3.82 -29.79 -5.05
CA ASP A 105 -5.17 -30.29 -4.85
C ASP A 105 -5.46 -31.47 -5.77
N VAL A 106 -6.23 -32.44 -5.28
CA VAL A 106 -6.59 -33.63 -6.05
C VAL A 106 -8.08 -33.89 -5.90
N PHE A 107 -8.75 -34.10 -7.02
CA PHE A 107 -10.15 -34.49 -7.03
C PHE A 107 -10.44 -35.48 -8.15
N ASP A 108 -11.49 -36.28 -7.95
CA ASP A 108 -12.00 -37.18 -8.98
C ASP A 108 -13.02 -36.45 -9.86
N ALA A 109 -12.99 -36.77 -11.15
CA ALA A 109 -13.92 -36.29 -12.17
C ALA A 109 -14.42 -37.47 -13.01
N TYR A 110 -15.50 -37.26 -13.78
CA TYR A 110 -16.05 -38.31 -14.63
C TYR A 110 -16.50 -37.73 -15.96
N GLY A 111 -15.81 -38.10 -17.04
CA GLY A 111 -15.96 -37.45 -18.34
C GLY A 111 -15.56 -35.98 -18.33
N SER A 112 -16.18 -35.19 -19.22
CA SER A 112 -16.02 -33.74 -19.22
C SER A 112 -16.53 -33.12 -17.92
N ASP A 113 -15.75 -32.22 -17.34
CA ASP A 113 -16.05 -31.57 -16.06
C ASP A 113 -15.48 -30.14 -16.06
N ALA A 114 -16.06 -29.25 -15.27
CA ALA A 114 -15.57 -27.89 -15.08
C ALA A 114 -15.60 -27.54 -13.59
N ARG A 115 -14.45 -27.16 -13.02
CA ARG A 115 -14.33 -26.81 -11.60
C ARG A 115 -13.46 -25.60 -11.38
N THR A 116 -13.87 -24.78 -10.41
CA THR A 116 -13.05 -23.71 -9.84
C THR A 116 -12.42 -24.22 -8.54
N THR A 117 -11.13 -24.01 -8.37
CA THR A 117 -10.41 -24.33 -7.12
C THR A 117 -9.61 -23.11 -6.68
N ALA A 118 -9.70 -22.76 -5.40
CA ALA A 118 -9.00 -21.62 -4.82
C ALA A 118 -7.70 -22.06 -4.13
N HIS A 119 -6.69 -21.19 -4.15
CA HIS A 119 -5.42 -21.39 -3.46
C HIS A 119 -4.86 -20.06 -2.98
N THR A 120 -4.12 -20.09 -1.87
CA THR A 120 -3.41 -18.90 -1.35
C THR A 120 -1.92 -19.20 -1.19
N TYR A 121 -1.10 -18.36 -1.80
CA TYR A 121 0.35 -18.46 -1.79
C TYR A 121 0.94 -17.77 -0.55
N ALA A 122 1.87 -18.44 0.13
CA ALA A 122 2.52 -17.86 1.32
C ALA A 122 3.39 -16.64 1.01
N GLU A 123 3.89 -16.53 -0.22
CA GLU A 123 4.77 -15.45 -0.68
C GLU A 123 4.19 -14.88 -1.99
N VAL A 124 4.52 -13.63 -2.32
CA VAL A 124 4.21 -13.09 -3.65
C VAL A 124 5.18 -13.65 -4.68
N GLY A 125 4.70 -13.85 -5.91
CA GLY A 125 5.55 -14.46 -6.92
C GLY A 125 4.87 -14.80 -8.23
N SER A 126 5.68 -15.43 -9.08
CA SER A 126 5.25 -16.09 -10.30
C SER A 126 5.25 -17.59 -10.07
N TYR A 127 4.13 -18.25 -10.33
CA TYR A 127 3.92 -19.67 -10.09
C TYR A 127 3.43 -20.37 -11.35
N THR A 128 4.01 -21.52 -11.67
CA THR A 128 3.48 -22.39 -12.73
C THR A 128 2.42 -23.29 -12.11
N VAL A 129 1.15 -22.98 -12.39
CA VAL A 129 0.03 -23.85 -12.06
C VAL A 129 -0.07 -24.92 -13.12
N LYS A 130 0.07 -26.18 -12.72
CA LYS A 130 0.06 -27.33 -13.61
C LYS A 130 -1.12 -28.24 -13.28
N VAL A 131 -1.98 -28.46 -14.26
CA VAL A 131 -3.12 -29.35 -14.14
C VAL A 131 -2.83 -30.64 -14.90
N THR A 132 -2.86 -31.76 -14.18
CA THR A 132 -2.71 -33.10 -14.72
C THR A 132 -4.02 -33.86 -14.57
N VAL A 133 -4.61 -34.28 -15.69
CA VAL A 133 -5.76 -35.18 -15.74
C VAL A 133 -5.26 -36.59 -16.05
N THR A 134 -5.52 -37.53 -15.17
CA THR A 134 -5.11 -38.94 -15.28
C THR A 134 -6.32 -39.80 -15.62
N ASP A 135 -6.26 -40.50 -16.74
CA ASP A 135 -7.22 -41.50 -17.20
C ASP A 135 -6.56 -42.88 -17.09
N ALA A 136 -6.72 -43.50 -15.93
CA ALA A 136 -6.12 -44.80 -15.65
C ALA A 136 -6.73 -45.92 -16.50
N ALA A 137 -8.01 -45.80 -16.87
CA ALA A 137 -8.70 -46.79 -17.70
C ALA A 137 -8.11 -46.88 -19.11
N ASN A 138 -7.71 -45.73 -19.67
CA ASN A 138 -7.11 -45.61 -21.00
C ASN A 138 -5.58 -45.47 -20.98
N ASN A 139 -4.95 -45.66 -19.82
CA ASN A 139 -3.50 -45.55 -19.61
C ASN A 139 -2.91 -44.23 -20.15
N LEU A 140 -3.61 -43.11 -19.94
CA LEU A 140 -3.32 -41.80 -20.53
C LEU A 140 -3.29 -40.71 -19.44
N SER A 141 -2.48 -39.67 -19.67
CA SER A 141 -2.60 -38.40 -18.97
C SER A 141 -2.61 -37.22 -19.93
N ALA A 142 -3.30 -36.15 -19.53
CA ALA A 142 -3.34 -34.86 -20.18
C ALA A 142 -2.81 -33.80 -19.22
N VAL A 143 -1.88 -32.98 -19.67
CA VAL A 143 -1.25 -31.93 -18.86
C VAL A 143 -1.41 -30.58 -19.56
N ASN A 144 -1.81 -29.55 -18.81
CA ASN A 144 -1.74 -28.17 -19.25
C ASN A 144 -1.25 -27.29 -18.09
N GLU A 145 -0.61 -26.17 -18.42
CA GLU A 145 0.06 -25.31 -17.47
C GLU A 145 -0.22 -23.84 -17.78
N VAL A 146 -0.29 -23.03 -16.74
CA VAL A 146 -0.37 -21.57 -16.85
C VAL A 146 0.57 -20.93 -15.84
N VAL A 147 1.26 -19.86 -16.25
CA VAL A 147 2.06 -19.06 -15.33
C VAL A 147 1.14 -17.99 -14.73
N PHE A 148 0.83 -18.14 -13.45
CA PHE A 148 0.10 -17.17 -12.65
C PHE A 148 1.08 -16.24 -11.93
N VAL A 149 0.73 -14.97 -11.78
CA VAL A 149 1.49 -13.99 -10.99
C VAL A 149 0.53 -13.40 -9.96
N THR A 150 0.91 -13.44 -8.68
CA THR A 150 0.09 -12.89 -7.59
C THR A 150 -0.16 -11.39 -7.77
N ASP A 151 -1.28 -10.87 -7.29
CA ASP A 151 -1.64 -9.45 -7.44
C ASP A 151 -0.95 -8.54 -6.41
N GLY A 152 -0.53 -9.07 -5.27
CA GLY A 152 0.29 -8.39 -4.27
C GLY A 152 1.69 -8.07 -4.77
N SER A 153 2.41 -7.25 -4.02
CA SER A 153 3.82 -6.91 -4.26
C SER A 153 4.53 -6.61 -2.95
N ASP A 154 5.79 -7.03 -2.86
CA ASP A 154 6.63 -6.80 -1.69
C ASP A 154 7.49 -5.56 -1.87
N PHE A 155 7.84 -4.95 -0.74
CA PHE A 155 8.65 -3.75 -0.68
C PHE A 155 10.14 -4.07 -0.72
N THR A 156 10.87 -3.33 -1.54
CA THR A 156 12.34 -3.27 -1.51
C THR A 156 12.76 -1.87 -1.08
N PRO A 157 13.39 -1.71 0.11
CA PRO A 157 13.91 -0.43 0.56
C PRO A 157 14.96 0.11 -0.40
N TYR A 158 14.98 1.42 -0.60
CA TYR A 158 15.91 2.08 -1.49
C TYR A 158 16.46 3.35 -0.83
N ALA A 159 17.76 3.61 -0.97
CA ALA A 159 18.38 4.79 -0.36
C ALA A 159 17.75 6.06 -0.96
N PRO A 160 17.37 7.07 -0.14
CA PRO A 160 16.74 8.30 -0.62
C PRO A 160 17.50 8.93 -1.79
N THR A 161 16.89 8.94 -2.98
CA THR A 161 17.54 9.38 -4.22
C THR A 161 16.59 10.24 -5.06
N ARG A 162 17.12 11.32 -5.62
CA ARG A 162 16.37 12.21 -6.52
C ARG A 162 16.20 11.60 -7.90
N LEU A 163 14.96 11.35 -8.31
CA LEU A 163 14.64 10.90 -9.67
C LEU A 163 14.13 12.04 -10.56
N LEU A 164 13.58 13.11 -9.97
CA LEU A 164 13.05 14.26 -10.69
C LEU A 164 13.39 15.56 -9.96
N ASP A 165 13.83 16.58 -10.70
CA ASP A 165 13.88 17.98 -10.25
C ASP A 165 13.79 18.92 -11.45
N THR A 166 12.62 19.53 -11.64
CA THR A 166 12.33 20.37 -12.80
C THR A 166 13.14 21.67 -12.80
N ARG A 167 13.72 22.07 -11.66
CA ARG A 167 14.49 23.31 -11.55
C ARG A 167 15.85 23.22 -12.24
N ASN A 168 16.41 22.01 -12.31
CA ASN A 168 17.75 21.77 -12.86
C ASN A 168 17.79 20.72 -13.98
N GLY A 169 16.65 20.13 -14.35
CA GLY A 169 16.56 19.14 -15.43
C GLY A 169 16.94 17.72 -15.03
N THR A 170 16.93 17.39 -13.74
CA THR A 170 17.11 16.00 -13.30
C THR A 170 15.88 15.19 -13.69
N GLY A 171 16.06 14.13 -14.48
CA GLY A 171 15.01 13.17 -14.84
C GLY A 171 13.92 13.66 -15.81
N ALA A 172 13.82 14.96 -16.05
CA ALA A 172 12.90 15.59 -16.99
C ALA A 172 13.50 16.86 -17.59
N LEU A 173 12.80 17.49 -18.54
CA LEU A 173 13.20 18.79 -19.07
C LEU A 173 13.23 19.84 -17.95
N GLN A 174 14.24 20.71 -17.98
CA GLN A 174 14.33 21.84 -17.06
C GLN A 174 13.23 22.85 -17.39
N GLY A 175 12.44 23.23 -16.39
CA GLY A 175 11.36 24.21 -16.49
C GLY A 175 10.14 23.83 -15.66
N MET A 176 9.42 24.86 -15.20
CA MET A 176 8.22 24.67 -14.38
C MET A 176 7.12 23.93 -15.16
N VAL A 177 6.43 23.03 -14.48
CA VAL A 177 5.27 22.29 -15.02
C VAL A 177 4.09 23.24 -15.13
N GLN A 178 3.62 23.41 -16.36
CA GLN A 178 2.56 24.35 -16.70
C GLN A 178 1.22 24.01 -16.03
N PRO A 179 0.31 24.99 -15.88
CA PRO A 179 -1.04 24.75 -15.37
C PRO A 179 -1.73 23.59 -16.07
N TYR A 180 -2.42 22.76 -15.29
CA TYR A 180 -3.21 21.61 -15.77
C TYR A 180 -2.44 20.57 -16.61
N SER A 181 -1.10 20.61 -16.58
CA SER A 181 -0.20 19.77 -17.36
C SER A 181 0.54 18.75 -16.48
N SER A 182 1.18 17.76 -17.10
CA SER A 182 1.97 16.73 -16.39
C SER A 182 3.46 16.84 -16.70
N THR A 183 4.29 16.40 -15.76
CA THR A 183 5.64 15.86 -16.03
C THR A 183 5.64 14.37 -15.70
N ARG A 184 6.75 13.67 -15.98
CA ARG A 184 6.87 12.23 -15.71
C ARG A 184 8.19 11.88 -15.05
N VAL A 185 8.16 10.86 -14.19
CA VAL A 185 9.30 10.31 -13.47
C VAL A 185 9.59 8.92 -14.01
N LYS A 186 10.82 8.69 -14.48
CA LYS A 186 11.26 7.35 -14.88
C LYS A 186 11.68 6.56 -13.64
N VAL A 187 10.95 5.48 -13.37
CA VAL A 187 11.17 4.61 -12.20
C VAL A 187 11.81 3.30 -12.65
N GLY A 188 11.06 2.46 -13.36
CA GLY A 188 11.53 1.13 -13.76
C GLY A 188 12.70 1.22 -14.74
N GLY A 189 13.83 0.61 -14.39
CA GLY A 189 15.07 0.65 -15.16
C GLY A 189 15.93 1.91 -14.95
N ASN A 190 15.68 2.70 -13.91
CA ASN A 190 16.43 3.92 -13.59
C ASN A 190 17.02 3.86 -12.17
N GLY A 191 18.21 4.42 -11.96
CA GLY A 191 18.87 4.41 -10.66
C GLY A 191 19.17 3.01 -10.09
N GLY A 192 19.18 1.95 -10.90
CA GLY A 192 19.31 0.58 -10.40
C GLY A 192 17.99 -0.03 -9.88
N ILE A 193 16.86 0.67 -10.00
CA ILE A 193 15.53 0.09 -9.82
C ILE A 193 15.25 -0.84 -11.01
N PRO A 194 14.87 -2.11 -10.80
CA PRO A 194 14.56 -3.04 -11.88
C PRO A 194 13.45 -2.55 -12.82
N ALA A 195 13.42 -3.04 -14.05
CA ALA A 195 12.22 -2.93 -14.88
C ALA A 195 11.09 -3.80 -14.31
N GLY A 196 9.83 -3.45 -14.59
CA GLY A 196 8.68 -4.26 -14.16
C GLY A 196 8.29 -4.15 -12.68
N VAL A 197 8.83 -3.16 -11.95
CA VAL A 197 8.30 -2.79 -10.63
C VAL A 197 6.84 -2.36 -10.74
N THR A 198 6.05 -2.62 -9.70
CA THR A 198 4.59 -2.51 -9.71
C THR A 198 4.12 -1.19 -9.10
N ALA A 199 4.82 -0.70 -8.07
CA ALA A 199 4.60 0.60 -7.46
C ALA A 199 5.90 1.20 -6.94
N VAL A 200 5.89 2.49 -6.62
CA VAL A 200 7.03 3.23 -6.09
C VAL A 200 6.62 4.11 -4.91
N VAL A 201 7.50 4.25 -3.94
CA VAL A 201 7.38 5.22 -2.85
C VAL A 201 8.17 6.47 -3.22
N LEU A 202 7.47 7.58 -3.41
CA LEU A 202 8.07 8.88 -3.73
C LEU A 202 7.71 9.90 -2.67
N ASN A 203 8.68 10.71 -2.26
CA ASN A 203 8.38 11.99 -1.63
C ASN A 203 8.27 13.05 -2.73
N VAL A 204 7.05 13.53 -3.00
CA VAL A 204 6.79 14.52 -4.05
C VAL A 204 6.73 15.90 -3.41
N THR A 205 7.65 16.78 -3.79
CA THR A 205 7.68 18.17 -3.33
C THR A 205 7.25 19.11 -4.45
N VAL A 206 6.30 19.99 -4.14
CA VAL A 206 5.96 21.15 -4.97
C VAL A 206 6.65 22.40 -4.40
N THR A 207 7.20 23.24 -5.27
CA THR A 207 7.89 24.49 -4.90
C THR A 207 7.69 25.57 -5.97
N ASN A 208 8.17 26.78 -5.72
CA ASN A 208 7.98 27.96 -6.57
C ASN A 208 6.50 28.23 -6.92
N THR A 209 5.64 28.08 -5.91
CA THR A 209 4.18 28.21 -6.03
C THR A 209 3.76 29.68 -5.95
N SER A 210 2.91 30.15 -6.88
CA SER A 210 2.40 31.53 -6.92
C SER A 210 0.89 31.65 -6.72
N SER A 211 0.19 30.51 -6.71
CA SER A 211 -1.22 30.40 -6.37
C SER A 211 -1.44 29.12 -5.57
N ASP A 212 -2.63 28.98 -5.01
CA ASP A 212 -3.08 27.72 -4.43
C ASP A 212 -3.27 26.67 -5.53
N GLY A 213 -3.12 25.40 -5.17
CA GLY A 213 -3.32 24.28 -6.09
C GLY A 213 -3.06 22.92 -5.46
N HIS A 214 -3.07 21.88 -6.30
CA HIS A 214 -2.70 20.54 -5.89
C HIS A 214 -1.98 19.77 -7.00
N ILE A 215 -1.34 18.67 -6.59
CA ILE A 215 -0.62 17.72 -7.44
C ILE A 215 -1.31 16.36 -7.36
N THR A 216 -1.42 15.67 -8.50
CA THR A 216 -1.90 14.28 -8.58
C THR A 216 -0.82 13.43 -9.23
N ALA A 217 -0.46 12.31 -8.60
CA ALA A 217 0.49 11.32 -9.11
C ALA A 217 -0.25 10.03 -9.50
N PHE A 218 0.04 9.47 -10.66
CA PHE A 218 -0.66 8.29 -11.20
C PHE A 218 0.20 7.53 -12.23
N PRO A 219 -0.04 6.22 -12.46
CA PRO A 219 0.71 5.45 -13.47
C PRO A 219 0.52 6.01 -14.88
N GLU A 220 1.64 6.19 -15.62
CA GLU A 220 1.59 6.65 -17.02
C GLU A 220 0.78 5.66 -17.87
N GLY A 221 -0.09 6.18 -18.74
CA GLY A 221 -0.98 5.38 -19.59
C GLY A 221 -2.32 4.99 -18.96
N THR A 222 -2.67 5.58 -17.81
CA THR A 222 -3.99 5.43 -17.18
C THR A 222 -4.76 6.75 -17.16
N GLN A 223 -6.06 6.69 -16.91
CA GLN A 223 -6.84 7.89 -16.69
C GLN A 223 -6.43 8.56 -15.37
N ARG A 224 -6.19 9.87 -15.42
CA ARG A 224 -5.88 10.66 -14.23
C ARG A 224 -7.01 10.55 -13.18
N PRO A 225 -6.69 10.18 -11.93
CA PRO A 225 -7.65 10.20 -10.82
C PRO A 225 -8.17 11.60 -10.50
N THR A 226 -9.34 11.67 -9.86
CA THR A 226 -9.90 12.94 -9.32
C THR A 226 -9.40 13.27 -7.92
N THR A 227 -8.53 12.43 -7.35
CA THR A 227 -7.94 12.61 -6.02
C THR A 227 -6.68 13.48 -6.09
N SER A 228 -6.32 14.09 -4.96
CA SER A 228 -5.13 14.92 -4.82
C SER A 228 -4.11 14.25 -3.89
N ASN A 229 -2.83 14.37 -4.20
CA ASN A 229 -1.75 13.88 -3.34
C ASN A 229 -1.09 15.01 -2.54
N VAL A 230 -0.71 16.12 -3.17
CA VAL A 230 -0.06 17.26 -2.50
C VAL A 230 -0.91 18.50 -2.69
N ASN A 231 -1.29 19.18 -1.62
CA ASN A 231 -2.04 20.44 -1.68
C ASN A 231 -1.13 21.56 -1.17
N TYR A 232 -1.15 22.71 -1.83
CA TYR A 232 -0.24 23.81 -1.53
C TYR A 232 -0.94 25.16 -1.63
N LYS A 233 -0.43 26.12 -0.85
CA LYS A 233 -0.75 27.54 -0.95
C LYS A 233 0.34 28.30 -1.71
N ALA A 234 0.02 29.49 -2.17
CA ALA A 234 1.01 30.41 -2.74
C ALA A 234 2.21 30.62 -1.78
N GLY A 235 3.43 30.58 -2.30
CA GLY A 235 4.68 30.78 -1.56
C GLY A 235 5.14 29.57 -0.75
N GLN A 236 4.40 28.46 -0.74
CA GLN A 236 4.79 27.25 -0.01
C GLN A 236 5.71 26.34 -0.82
N SER A 237 6.62 25.67 -0.11
CA SER A 237 7.31 24.46 -0.59
C SER A 237 6.94 23.31 0.32
N VAL A 238 6.15 22.36 -0.16
CA VAL A 238 5.57 21.30 0.68
C VAL A 238 5.73 19.92 0.02
N PRO A 239 6.17 18.91 0.78
CA PRO A 239 6.19 17.53 0.35
C PRO A 239 4.94 16.76 0.83
N ASN A 240 4.59 15.69 0.12
CA ASN A 240 3.83 14.56 0.68
C ASN A 240 4.43 13.25 0.16
N LEU A 241 4.47 12.21 1.00
CA LEU A 241 4.79 10.87 0.55
C LEU A 241 3.64 10.31 -0.30
N VAL A 242 3.97 9.57 -1.35
CA VAL A 242 3.00 8.87 -2.18
C VAL A 242 3.48 7.45 -2.47
N ILE A 243 2.56 6.49 -2.44
CA ILE A 243 2.76 5.15 -2.97
C ILE A 243 1.94 5.07 -4.26
N VAL A 244 2.62 4.98 -5.40
CA VAL A 244 1.98 5.14 -6.72
C VAL A 244 2.31 3.95 -7.60
N PRO A 245 1.32 3.32 -8.27
CA PRO A 245 1.60 2.31 -9.26
C PRO A 245 2.48 2.84 -10.39
N VAL A 246 3.33 1.98 -10.94
CA VAL A 246 4.22 2.33 -12.06
C VAL A 246 3.60 1.82 -13.35
N GLY A 247 3.51 2.67 -14.37
CA GLY A 247 3.00 2.29 -15.69
C GLY A 247 3.85 1.17 -16.32
N LYS A 248 3.29 0.40 -17.27
CA LYS A 248 3.99 -0.72 -17.93
C LYS A 248 5.31 -0.32 -18.63
N ASN A 249 5.42 0.95 -19.01
CA ASN A 249 6.61 1.60 -19.56
C ASN A 249 7.65 2.04 -18.49
N GLY A 250 7.38 1.82 -17.21
CA GLY A 250 8.24 2.18 -16.08
C GLY A 250 8.13 3.64 -15.63
N TYR A 251 7.06 4.36 -15.98
CA TYR A 251 6.88 5.77 -15.63
C TYR A 251 5.71 6.02 -14.68
N VAL A 252 5.83 7.10 -13.90
CA VAL A 252 4.76 7.74 -13.14
C VAL A 252 4.54 9.14 -13.71
N GLU A 253 3.29 9.53 -13.93
CA GLU A 253 2.91 10.91 -14.23
C GLU A 253 2.68 11.71 -12.95
N ILE A 254 3.13 12.96 -12.93
CA ILE A 254 2.87 13.93 -11.87
C ILE A 254 2.25 15.17 -12.50
N ALA A 255 0.96 15.39 -12.22
CA ALA A 255 0.16 16.46 -12.81
C ALA A 255 0.04 17.66 -11.87
N ASN A 256 0.35 18.86 -12.40
CA ASN A 256 -0.02 20.13 -11.78
C ASN A 256 -1.50 20.42 -12.06
N ARG A 257 -2.30 20.59 -11.01
CA ARG A 257 -3.72 20.93 -11.10
C ARG A 257 -4.04 22.35 -10.63
N GLY A 258 -3.02 23.11 -10.27
CA GLY A 258 -3.11 24.55 -10.02
C GLY A 258 -3.25 25.35 -11.31
N GLY A 259 -3.75 26.58 -11.16
CA GLY A 259 -3.89 27.55 -12.26
C GLY A 259 -2.58 28.24 -12.66
N MET A 260 -1.49 28.02 -11.91
CA MET A 260 -0.17 28.61 -12.15
C MET A 260 0.91 27.52 -12.28
N PRO A 261 2.01 27.80 -13.00
CA PRO A 261 3.12 26.86 -13.11
C PRO A 261 3.78 26.61 -11.75
N VAL A 262 4.35 25.43 -11.57
CA VAL A 262 5.08 25.02 -10.36
C VAL A 262 6.34 24.24 -10.70
N ASP A 263 7.29 24.18 -9.77
CA ASP A 263 8.38 23.22 -9.84
C ASP A 263 8.06 21.96 -9.04
N LEU A 264 8.52 20.82 -9.54
CA LEU A 264 8.30 19.51 -8.94
C LEU A 264 9.64 18.78 -8.73
N ILE A 265 9.74 18.17 -7.56
CA ILE A 265 10.86 17.33 -7.15
C ILE A 265 10.27 15.99 -6.70
N ALA A 266 10.88 14.88 -7.11
CA ALA A 266 10.50 13.55 -6.62
C ALA A 266 11.75 12.78 -6.19
N ASP A 267 11.78 12.42 -4.91
CA ASP A 267 12.82 11.60 -4.30
C ASP A 267 12.23 10.21 -3.97
N VAL A 268 12.90 9.13 -4.39
CA VAL A 268 12.46 7.74 -4.15
C VAL A 268 13.07 7.20 -2.86
N THR A 269 12.28 6.44 -2.08
CA THR A 269 12.76 5.74 -0.86
C THR A 269 12.50 4.23 -0.85
N GLY A 270 11.86 3.71 -1.91
CA GLY A 270 11.65 2.29 -2.11
C GLY A 270 10.70 2.01 -3.27
N PHE A 271 10.58 0.74 -3.62
CA PHE A 271 9.69 0.28 -4.70
C PHE A 271 9.07 -1.06 -4.35
N PHE A 272 7.96 -1.38 -5.02
CA PHE A 272 7.26 -2.65 -4.89
C PHE A 272 7.45 -3.50 -6.13
N SER A 273 7.57 -4.81 -5.95
CA SER A 273 7.71 -5.75 -7.08
C SER A 273 7.01 -7.09 -6.79
N LYS A 274 6.82 -7.89 -7.84
CA LYS A 274 6.29 -9.26 -7.74
C LYS A 274 7.31 -10.28 -7.20
N THR A 275 8.53 -9.84 -6.91
CA THR A 275 9.55 -10.69 -6.30
C THR A 275 9.48 -10.55 -4.79
N ALA A 276 9.40 -11.68 -4.09
CA ALA A 276 9.44 -11.71 -2.63
C ALA A 276 10.63 -10.91 -2.08
N SER A 277 10.35 -10.04 -1.11
CA SER A 277 11.33 -9.12 -0.53
C SER A 277 11.01 -8.84 0.94
N SER A 278 10.29 -7.76 1.25
CA SER A 278 9.84 -7.44 2.60
C SER A 278 8.36 -7.13 2.55
N GLY A 279 7.55 -7.96 3.20
CA GLY A 279 6.16 -7.64 3.47
C GLY A 279 6.06 -6.50 4.49
N TYR A 280 4.83 -6.09 4.78
CA TYR A 280 4.52 -5.05 5.77
C TYR A 280 3.88 -5.66 7.01
N THR A 281 4.20 -5.12 8.19
CA THR A 281 3.45 -5.36 9.42
C THR A 281 3.02 -4.00 9.98
N PRO A 282 1.70 -3.69 9.94
CA PRO A 282 1.16 -2.53 10.63
C PRO A 282 1.21 -2.74 12.15
N ILE A 283 1.34 -1.64 12.89
CA ILE A 283 1.22 -1.65 14.36
C ILE A 283 0.26 -0.55 14.82
N THR A 284 -0.24 -0.63 16.05
CA THR A 284 -0.84 0.54 16.70
C THR A 284 0.22 1.64 16.78
N PRO A 285 -0.05 2.87 16.30
CA PRO A 285 0.93 3.93 16.27
C PRO A 285 1.59 4.17 17.62
N ALA A 286 2.92 4.26 17.63
CA ALA A 286 3.70 4.45 18.85
C ALA A 286 4.71 5.59 18.67
N ARG A 287 4.77 6.51 19.64
CA ARG A 287 5.79 7.56 19.63
C ARG A 287 7.15 7.02 20.02
N PHE A 288 8.16 7.20 19.17
CA PHE A 288 9.55 6.80 19.43
C PHE A 288 10.41 7.99 19.83
N VAL A 289 10.14 9.17 19.26
CA VAL A 289 10.89 10.39 19.55
C VAL A 289 9.95 11.51 19.94
N ASP A 290 10.31 12.22 21.00
CA ASP A 290 9.78 13.54 21.33
C ASP A 290 10.89 14.35 21.97
N THR A 291 11.54 15.19 21.17
CA THR A 291 12.61 16.09 21.62
C THR A 291 12.18 17.01 22.78
N ARG A 292 10.89 17.36 22.86
CA ARG A 292 10.34 18.21 23.95
C ARG A 292 10.28 17.47 25.28
N LYS A 293 10.25 16.13 25.25
CA LYS A 293 10.16 15.24 26.42
C LYS A 293 11.46 14.47 26.67
N GLY A 294 12.48 14.61 25.81
CA GLY A 294 13.71 13.81 25.87
C GLY A 294 13.46 12.32 25.60
N LEU A 295 12.43 12.00 24.83
CA LEU A 295 12.08 10.63 24.47
C LEU A 295 12.86 10.21 23.22
N GLY A 296 13.57 9.08 23.28
CA GLY A 296 14.30 8.50 22.15
C GLY A 296 15.52 9.29 21.67
N THR A 297 15.77 10.46 22.27
CA THR A 297 16.87 11.39 21.97
C THR A 297 17.08 12.36 23.14
N ALA A 298 18.06 13.26 23.05
CA ALA A 298 18.30 14.28 24.07
C ALA A 298 17.12 15.26 24.20
N LEU A 299 16.88 15.73 25.43
CA LEU A 299 15.87 16.76 25.70
C LEU A 299 16.28 18.11 25.09
N GLY A 300 15.37 18.72 24.33
CA GLY A 300 15.52 20.01 23.69
C GLY A 300 15.56 19.93 22.16
N GLN A 301 15.44 21.09 21.53
CA GLN A 301 15.39 21.23 20.08
C GLN A 301 16.62 20.60 19.40
N LEU A 302 16.38 19.92 18.27
CA LEU A 302 17.43 19.56 17.35
C LEU A 302 18.03 20.83 16.75
N GLY A 303 19.26 21.15 17.16
CA GLY A 303 20.00 22.33 16.68
C GLY A 303 20.10 22.37 15.16
N GLY A 304 20.24 23.56 14.60
CA GLY A 304 20.40 23.72 13.16
C GLY A 304 21.67 23.05 12.66
N ARG A 305 21.58 22.43 11.47
CA ARG A 305 22.64 21.67 10.83
C ARG A 305 23.18 20.53 11.70
N LYS A 306 22.35 20.00 12.62
CA LYS A 306 22.68 18.84 13.46
C LYS A 306 21.81 17.65 13.09
N THR A 307 22.30 16.48 13.50
CA THR A 307 21.65 15.19 13.35
C THR A 307 21.54 14.53 14.71
N PHE A 308 20.43 13.83 14.97
CA PHE A 308 20.39 12.79 16.00
C PHE A 308 20.09 11.44 15.33
N SER A 309 20.45 10.36 16.02
CA SER A 309 20.06 9.00 15.63
C SER A 309 19.25 8.37 16.76
N THR A 310 18.26 7.55 16.40
CA THR A 310 17.39 6.87 17.36
C THR A 310 17.22 5.41 16.98
N GLN A 311 17.09 4.54 17.99
CA GLN A 311 16.86 3.12 17.81
C GLN A 311 15.41 2.88 17.38
N ILE A 312 15.23 2.05 16.34
CA ILE A 312 13.91 1.61 15.87
C ILE A 312 13.77 0.10 16.11
N SER A 313 14.67 -0.69 15.53
CA SER A 313 14.60 -2.15 15.61
C SER A 313 14.71 -2.64 17.06
N GLY A 314 13.85 -3.58 17.44
CA GLY A 314 13.79 -4.17 18.77
C GLY A 314 13.14 -3.30 19.85
N LEU A 315 12.41 -2.24 19.50
CA LEU A 315 11.73 -1.37 20.45
C LEU A 315 10.23 -1.26 20.16
N ARG A 316 9.43 -1.16 21.23
CA ARG A 316 8.00 -0.78 21.21
C ARG A 316 7.17 -1.51 20.13
N GLY A 317 7.32 -2.84 20.06
CA GLY A 317 6.57 -3.68 19.11
C GLY A 317 7.26 -3.90 17.75
N VAL A 318 8.39 -3.23 17.48
CA VAL A 318 9.19 -3.47 16.27
C VAL A 318 10.24 -4.55 16.55
N PRO A 319 10.32 -5.63 15.76
CA PRO A 319 11.33 -6.68 15.94
C PRO A 319 12.73 -6.21 15.54
N GLN A 320 13.74 -7.03 15.85
CA GLN A 320 15.09 -6.84 15.32
C GLN A 320 15.13 -7.21 13.82
N GLY A 321 16.08 -6.65 13.07
CA GLY A 321 16.33 -7.08 11.68
C GLY A 321 15.31 -6.60 10.64
N ILE A 322 14.45 -5.62 10.95
CA ILE A 322 13.57 -5.00 9.96
C ILE A 322 14.38 -4.29 8.86
N SER A 323 13.84 -4.26 7.63
CA SER A 323 14.51 -3.68 6.46
C SER A 323 14.16 -2.20 6.27
N ALA A 324 12.94 -1.79 6.62
CA ALA A 324 12.50 -0.41 6.62
C ALA A 324 11.40 -0.16 7.67
N VAL A 325 11.18 1.11 8.01
CA VAL A 325 10.14 1.55 8.94
C VAL A 325 9.23 2.58 8.27
N ALA A 326 7.92 2.45 8.51
CA ALA A 326 6.91 3.43 8.14
C ALA A 326 6.58 4.30 9.37
N LEU A 327 6.69 5.61 9.21
CA LEU A 327 6.57 6.56 10.32
C LEU A 327 5.97 7.90 9.88
N ASN A 328 5.47 8.66 10.84
CA ASN A 328 5.19 10.09 10.68
C ASN A 328 6.30 10.88 11.37
N VAL A 329 6.85 11.88 10.67
CA VAL A 329 7.77 12.85 11.27
C VAL A 329 7.10 14.20 11.35
N THR A 330 7.09 14.77 12.55
CA THR A 330 6.48 16.06 12.82
C THR A 330 7.54 17.05 13.29
N VAL A 331 7.53 18.23 12.69
CA VAL A 331 8.23 19.42 13.19
C VAL A 331 7.27 20.27 13.99
N THR A 332 7.73 20.77 15.14
CA THR A 332 7.03 21.77 15.95
C THR A 332 8.02 22.79 16.50
N ASN A 333 7.54 24.01 16.79
CA ASN A 333 8.35 25.15 17.24
C ASN A 333 9.62 25.44 16.38
N PRO A 334 9.58 25.33 15.03
CA PRO A 334 10.73 25.70 14.22
C PRO A 334 11.00 27.20 14.33
N LYS A 335 12.27 27.57 14.54
CA LYS A 335 12.69 28.97 14.68
C LYS A 335 12.94 29.69 13.36
N GLU A 336 13.08 28.94 12.27
CA GLU A 336 13.25 29.46 10.92
C GLU A 336 12.73 28.45 9.89
N ALA A 337 12.71 28.83 8.61
CA ALA A 337 12.38 27.91 7.54
C ALA A 337 13.51 26.90 7.28
N GLY A 338 13.14 25.67 6.96
CA GLY A 338 14.09 24.60 6.72
C GLY A 338 13.41 23.30 6.30
N HIS A 339 14.14 22.21 6.49
CA HIS A 339 13.65 20.88 6.18
C HIS A 339 14.24 19.84 7.14
N LEU A 340 13.57 18.69 7.24
CA LEU A 340 14.14 17.49 7.82
C LEU A 340 14.50 16.49 6.72
N SER A 341 15.61 15.80 6.93
CA SER A 341 16.00 14.59 6.18
C SER A 341 16.08 13.41 7.15
N VAL A 342 15.41 12.33 6.80
CA VAL A 342 15.35 11.07 7.56
C VAL A 342 16.02 10.00 6.72
N PHE A 343 16.98 9.29 7.31
CA PHE A 343 17.84 8.36 6.58
C PHE A 343 18.33 7.22 7.47
N PRO A 344 18.85 6.12 6.89
CA PRO A 344 19.33 4.98 7.67
C PRO A 344 20.49 5.39 8.61
N GLY A 345 20.50 4.82 9.82
CA GLY A 345 21.60 4.96 10.78
C GLY A 345 22.96 4.62 10.14
N GLY A 346 23.99 5.38 10.48
CA GLY A 346 25.35 5.18 9.95
C GLY A 346 25.58 5.61 8.50
N SER A 347 24.55 6.08 7.77
CA SER A 347 24.69 6.58 6.40
C SER A 347 25.05 8.06 6.36
N ALA A 348 25.57 8.54 5.22
CA ALA A 348 25.75 9.96 4.97
C ALA A 348 24.40 10.67 4.84
N THR A 349 24.30 11.92 5.30
CA THR A 349 23.09 12.73 5.14
C THR A 349 22.76 12.90 3.65
N PRO A 350 21.55 12.53 3.20
CA PRO A 350 21.15 12.69 1.81
C PRO A 350 20.83 14.15 1.49
N THR A 351 20.77 14.47 0.20
CA THR A 351 20.27 15.78 -0.28
C THR A 351 18.74 15.86 -0.37
N ALA A 352 18.06 14.70 -0.32
CA ALA A 352 16.62 14.60 -0.28
C ALA A 352 16.07 15.12 1.07
N SER A 353 15.00 15.90 1.02
CA SER A 353 14.22 16.28 2.20
C SER A 353 12.96 15.41 2.30
N ASN A 354 12.56 15.10 3.51
CA ASN A 354 11.29 14.42 3.79
C ASN A 354 10.21 15.42 4.15
N LEU A 355 10.54 16.45 4.93
CA LEU A 355 9.58 17.44 5.45
C LEU A 355 10.15 18.84 5.23
N ASN A 356 9.37 19.78 4.72
CA ASN A 356 9.76 21.19 4.62
C ASN A 356 8.83 22.03 5.51
N PHE A 357 9.39 23.04 6.17
CA PHE A 357 8.67 23.85 7.15
C PHE A 357 9.11 25.31 7.14
N THR A 358 8.26 26.21 7.64
CA THR A 358 8.58 27.61 7.94
C THR A 358 8.60 27.88 9.45
N ALA A 359 9.14 29.02 9.88
CA ALA A 359 9.12 29.42 11.28
C ALA A 359 7.70 29.37 11.88
N GLY A 360 7.57 28.86 13.10
CA GLY A 360 6.29 28.73 13.82
C GLY A 360 5.32 27.66 13.29
N GLN A 361 5.65 26.95 12.21
CA GLN A 361 4.77 25.94 11.63
C GLN A 361 4.86 24.61 12.41
N THR A 362 3.70 23.99 12.67
CA THR A 362 3.62 22.58 13.06
C THR A 362 3.12 21.78 11.87
N ILE A 363 3.93 20.85 11.36
CA ILE A 363 3.62 20.07 10.15
C ILE A 363 4.22 18.68 10.24
N ALA A 364 3.50 17.69 9.71
CA ALA A 364 3.93 16.31 9.60
C ALA A 364 4.03 15.88 8.13
N ASN A 365 4.83 14.84 7.89
CA ASN A 365 4.81 14.07 6.64
C ASN A 365 5.05 12.59 6.97
N SER A 366 4.39 11.71 6.20
CA SER A 366 4.70 10.29 6.22
C SER A 366 6.08 10.02 5.62
N VAL A 367 6.80 9.03 6.15
CA VAL A 367 8.11 8.62 5.68
C VAL A 367 8.22 7.11 5.77
N ILE A 368 8.64 6.48 4.65
CA ILE A 368 9.18 5.13 4.66
C ILE A 368 10.68 5.26 4.44
N VAL A 369 11.47 4.76 5.39
CA VAL A 369 12.94 4.87 5.38
C VAL A 369 13.58 3.52 5.68
N PRO A 370 14.66 3.12 4.97
CA PRO A 370 15.42 1.95 5.35
C PRO A 370 16.04 2.13 6.74
N VAL A 371 16.20 1.03 7.47
CA VAL A 371 16.85 1.04 8.78
C VAL A 371 18.33 0.68 8.63
N GLY A 372 19.20 1.38 9.37
CA GLY A 372 20.63 1.09 9.37
C GLY A 372 20.92 -0.32 9.91
N GLN A 373 22.10 -0.86 9.62
CA GLN A 373 22.51 -2.18 10.14
C GLN A 373 22.55 -2.23 11.68
N ASP A 374 22.64 -1.08 12.33
CA ASP A 374 22.57 -0.91 13.78
C ASP A 374 21.12 -0.82 14.33
N GLY A 375 20.11 -0.97 13.46
CA GLY A 375 18.69 -0.88 13.81
C GLY A 375 18.20 0.56 14.01
N LYS A 376 18.96 1.56 13.56
CA LYS A 376 18.65 2.98 13.78
C LYS A 376 18.22 3.71 12.52
N ILE A 377 17.55 4.83 12.73
CA ILE A 377 17.42 5.91 11.75
C ILE A 377 18.13 7.16 12.28
N SER A 378 18.42 8.08 11.37
CA SER A 378 18.95 9.41 11.67
C SER A 378 18.02 10.49 11.14
N VAL A 379 17.90 11.59 11.89
CA VAL A 379 17.12 12.77 11.49
C VAL A 379 18.03 13.99 11.52
N PHE A 380 18.14 14.66 10.38
CA PHE A 380 18.94 15.87 10.19
C PHE A 380 18.03 17.11 10.08
N ASN A 381 18.38 18.18 10.78
CA ASN A 381 17.77 19.49 10.63
C ASN A 381 18.56 20.34 9.64
N GLY A 382 17.97 20.59 8.47
CA GLY A 382 18.55 21.41 7.41
C GLY A 382 18.51 22.92 7.66
N ALA A 383 17.75 23.39 8.65
CA ALA A 383 17.77 24.79 9.09
C ALA A 383 19.08 25.15 9.81
N TRP A 384 19.38 26.43 9.92
CA TRP A 384 20.41 27.03 10.78
C TRP A 384 19.95 27.20 12.23
N ALA A 385 18.66 27.39 12.47
CA ALA A 385 18.09 27.42 13.83
C ALA A 385 17.47 26.07 14.24
N GLY A 386 17.24 25.92 15.54
CA GLY A 386 16.71 24.70 16.13
C GLY A 386 15.20 24.50 15.89
N THR A 387 14.77 23.24 15.91
CA THR A 387 13.37 22.83 15.87
C THR A 387 13.13 21.64 16.79
N ASP A 388 11.91 21.51 17.32
CA ASP A 388 11.51 20.25 17.95
C ASP A 388 11.06 19.26 16.86
N VAL A 389 11.37 17.99 17.10
CA VAL A 389 11.04 16.83 16.25
C VAL A 389 10.31 15.79 17.08
N VAL A 390 9.24 15.24 16.49
CA VAL A 390 8.49 14.08 16.96
C VAL A 390 8.51 13.01 15.88
N VAL A 391 8.65 11.74 16.27
CA VAL A 391 8.61 10.59 15.37
C VAL A 391 7.67 9.53 15.93
N ASP A 392 6.62 9.23 15.18
CA ASP A 392 5.64 8.20 15.50
C ASP A 392 5.75 7.06 14.47
N VAL A 393 5.91 5.81 14.91
CA VAL A 393 6.02 4.62 14.05
C VAL A 393 4.63 4.00 13.89
N VAL A 394 4.26 3.67 12.65
CA VAL A 394 2.95 3.08 12.29
C VAL A 394 3.05 1.66 11.72
N GLY A 395 4.25 1.23 11.37
CA GLY A 395 4.52 -0.13 10.92
C GLY A 395 5.95 -0.30 10.44
N PHE A 396 6.29 -1.51 10.02
CA PHE A 396 7.63 -1.84 9.53
C PHE A 396 7.56 -2.84 8.38
N TYR A 397 8.67 -2.94 7.64
CA TYR A 397 8.86 -3.92 6.59
C TYR A 397 9.97 -4.89 6.98
N SER A 398 9.74 -6.19 6.80
CA SER A 398 10.75 -7.22 7.02
C SER A 398 10.48 -8.44 6.13
N THR A 399 11.47 -9.32 5.99
CA THR A 399 11.32 -10.61 5.30
C THR A 399 10.35 -11.57 6.01
N ASP A 400 10.10 -11.34 7.31
CA ASP A 400 9.19 -12.16 8.12
C ASP A 400 7.75 -11.62 8.08
N SER A 401 7.57 -10.36 7.64
CA SER A 401 6.27 -9.72 7.51
C SER A 401 5.50 -10.35 6.35
N LYS A 402 4.20 -10.60 6.54
CA LYS A 402 3.39 -11.41 5.61
C LYS A 402 2.41 -10.63 4.76
N SER A 403 2.16 -9.37 5.06
CA SER A 403 1.22 -8.58 4.25
C SER A 403 1.91 -8.01 3.01
N ALA A 404 1.41 -8.34 1.82
CA ALA A 404 1.86 -7.74 0.57
C ALA A 404 1.00 -6.51 0.20
N PHE A 405 1.62 -5.54 -0.48
CA PHE A 405 0.90 -4.36 -0.95
C PHE A 405 0.11 -4.67 -2.22
N LEU A 406 -1.16 -4.26 -2.23
CA LEU A 406 -2.02 -4.29 -3.40
C LEU A 406 -2.49 -2.86 -3.73
N PRO A 407 -2.08 -2.29 -4.87
CA PRO A 407 -2.58 -1.00 -5.30
C PRO A 407 -4.04 -1.09 -5.76
N LEU A 408 -4.83 -0.07 -5.44
CA LEU A 408 -6.20 0.07 -5.89
C LEU A 408 -6.34 1.30 -6.80
N SER A 409 -7.44 1.33 -7.57
CA SER A 409 -7.84 2.57 -8.22
C SER A 409 -8.26 3.56 -7.13
N PRO A 410 -7.78 4.82 -7.14
CA PRO A 410 -8.10 5.74 -6.06
C PRO A 410 -9.61 5.96 -5.90
N GLU A 411 -10.10 5.83 -4.67
CA GLU A 411 -11.52 5.93 -4.31
C GLU A 411 -11.69 6.93 -3.17
N ARG A 412 -12.76 7.74 -3.20
CA ARG A 412 -13.12 8.59 -2.08
C ARG A 412 -14.00 7.83 -1.11
N LEU A 413 -13.50 7.61 0.10
CA LEU A 413 -14.25 6.92 1.16
C LEU A 413 -15.05 7.88 2.02
N VAL A 414 -14.47 9.07 2.28
CA VAL A 414 -15.06 10.10 3.13
C VAL A 414 -14.89 11.46 2.48
N ASP A 415 -15.98 12.23 2.40
CA ASP A 415 -15.98 13.68 2.22
C ASP A 415 -17.05 14.30 3.14
N THR A 416 -16.63 14.75 4.32
CA THR A 416 -17.52 15.42 5.27
C THR A 416 -18.21 16.68 4.73
N ARG A 417 -17.77 17.20 3.56
CA ARG A 417 -18.38 18.36 2.89
C ARG A 417 -19.48 17.96 1.91
N ASP A 418 -19.53 16.69 1.50
CA ASP A 418 -20.52 16.21 0.53
C ASP A 418 -21.82 15.83 1.26
N PRO A 419 -22.96 16.51 0.97
CA PRO A 419 -24.24 16.19 1.59
C PRO A 419 -24.77 14.77 1.27
N LYS A 420 -24.13 14.03 0.36
CA LYS A 420 -24.47 12.64 0.05
C LYS A 420 -23.64 11.63 0.85
N ASP A 421 -22.57 12.07 1.50
CA ASP A 421 -21.72 11.20 2.29
C ASP A 421 -22.43 10.80 3.61
N PRO A 422 -22.38 9.52 4.03
CA PRO A 422 -22.99 9.07 5.29
C PRO A 422 -22.51 9.84 6.53
N VAL A 423 -21.27 10.36 6.51
CA VAL A 423 -20.70 11.14 7.62
C VAL A 423 -20.71 12.65 7.37
N TYR A 424 -21.59 13.14 6.48
CA TYR A 424 -21.74 14.55 6.16
C TYR A 424 -21.81 15.47 7.40
N GLY A 425 -21.15 16.62 7.28
CA GLY A 425 -20.99 17.62 8.31
C GLY A 425 -19.61 17.55 8.95
N LYS A 426 -19.16 18.69 9.50
CA LYS A 426 -17.83 18.78 10.11
C LYS A 426 -17.60 17.71 11.17
N LEU A 427 -16.36 17.21 11.21
CA LEU A 427 -15.86 16.36 12.29
C LEU A 427 -15.53 17.24 13.50
N TRP A 428 -16.23 17.00 14.61
CA TRP A 428 -16.10 17.81 15.80
C TRP A 428 -14.73 17.71 16.47
N GLY A 429 -14.34 18.79 17.15
CA GLY A 429 -13.16 18.80 18.01
C GLY A 429 -13.18 17.65 19.02
N GLN A 430 -12.05 16.98 19.20
CA GLN A 430 -11.88 15.81 20.07
C GLN A 430 -12.74 14.58 19.74
N SER A 431 -13.47 14.56 18.61
CA SER A 431 -14.26 13.40 18.16
C SER A 431 -13.54 12.59 17.08
N TYR A 432 -14.16 11.49 16.64
CA TYR A 432 -13.64 10.61 15.59
C TYR A 432 -14.73 10.07 14.67
N ILE A 433 -14.29 9.66 13.48
CA ILE A 433 -15.05 8.82 12.55
C ILE A 433 -14.44 7.42 12.61
N TYR A 434 -15.27 6.38 12.77
CA TYR A 434 -14.82 5.00 12.63
C TYR A 434 -15.16 4.47 11.23
N MET A 435 -14.24 3.69 10.66
CA MET A 435 -14.36 3.12 9.32
C MET A 435 -14.23 1.60 9.39
N PRO A 436 -15.32 0.83 9.18
CA PRO A 436 -15.30 -0.63 9.21
C PRO A 436 -14.74 -1.17 7.89
N MET A 437 -13.43 -1.03 7.73
CA MET A 437 -12.73 -1.20 6.46
C MET A 437 -12.55 -2.66 6.04
N SER A 438 -12.29 -3.58 6.97
CA SER A 438 -11.95 -4.99 6.67
C SER A 438 -12.48 -6.00 7.69
N TYR A 439 -13.53 -5.67 8.44
CA TYR A 439 -14.05 -6.52 9.53
C TYR A 439 -14.50 -7.93 9.07
N ASP A 440 -14.89 -8.09 7.80
CA ASP A 440 -15.25 -9.37 7.17
C ASP A 440 -14.13 -9.97 6.31
N MET A 441 -12.98 -9.30 6.22
CA MET A 441 -11.79 -9.69 5.46
C MET A 441 -10.53 -9.53 6.32
N PRO A 442 -10.38 -10.31 7.41
CA PRO A 442 -9.29 -10.14 8.39
C PRO A 442 -7.88 -10.34 7.81
N SER A 443 -7.76 -10.95 6.63
CA SER A 443 -6.50 -11.00 5.88
C SER A 443 -5.97 -9.62 5.49
N ILE A 444 -6.83 -8.60 5.41
CA ILE A 444 -6.42 -7.21 5.13
C ILE A 444 -6.05 -6.56 6.46
N THR A 445 -4.76 -6.30 6.63
CA THR A 445 -4.16 -5.84 7.89
C THR A 445 -3.92 -4.34 7.92
N GLY A 446 -3.95 -3.69 6.76
CA GLY A 446 -3.74 -2.25 6.68
C GLY A 446 -4.14 -1.63 5.35
N PHE A 447 -4.28 -0.31 5.37
CA PHE A 447 -4.66 0.50 4.22
C PHE A 447 -3.69 1.64 3.97
N VAL A 448 -3.55 2.00 2.70
CA VAL A 448 -2.84 3.20 2.26
C VAL A 448 -3.88 4.24 1.88
N LEU A 449 -3.98 5.28 2.70
CA LEU A 449 -4.93 6.37 2.57
C LEU A 449 -4.20 7.68 2.30
N ASN A 450 -4.89 8.65 1.71
CA ASN A 450 -4.52 10.06 1.81
C ASN A 450 -5.63 10.79 2.57
N SER A 451 -5.30 11.28 3.75
CA SER A 451 -6.24 12.08 4.55
C SER A 451 -5.98 13.55 4.29
N THR A 452 -7.03 14.33 4.02
CA THR A 452 -6.96 15.79 3.87
C THR A 452 -7.86 16.46 4.88
N VAL A 453 -7.29 17.34 5.69
CA VAL A 453 -8.01 18.21 6.61
C VAL A 453 -8.11 19.62 6.03
N THR A 454 -9.30 20.20 6.04
CA THR A 454 -9.57 21.54 5.52
C THR A 454 -10.57 22.30 6.40
N ASN A 455 -10.80 23.58 6.09
CA ASN A 455 -11.68 24.49 6.84
C ASN A 455 -11.36 24.54 8.35
N THR A 456 -10.07 24.51 8.70
CA THR A 456 -9.60 24.47 10.09
C THR A 456 -9.78 25.82 10.78
N GLU A 457 -10.48 25.85 11.92
CA GLU A 457 -10.73 27.09 12.67
C GLU A 457 -9.73 27.37 13.80
N GLY A 458 -8.94 26.36 14.15
CA GLY A 458 -7.80 26.41 15.06
C GLY A 458 -6.73 25.37 14.70
N ASP A 459 -5.73 25.26 15.57
CA ASP A 459 -4.61 24.33 15.40
C ASP A 459 -4.98 22.93 15.91
N GLY A 460 -4.41 21.90 15.31
CA GLY A 460 -4.74 20.52 15.68
C GLY A 460 -3.94 19.48 14.90
N HIS A 461 -4.31 18.23 15.12
CA HIS A 461 -3.77 17.11 14.37
C HIS A 461 -4.77 15.97 14.22
N LEU A 462 -4.57 15.16 13.19
CA LEU A 462 -5.30 13.93 12.94
C LEU A 462 -4.52 12.79 13.56
N THR A 463 -5.21 11.90 14.27
CA THR A 463 -4.67 10.62 14.71
C THR A 463 -5.47 9.51 14.07
N VAL A 464 -4.79 8.57 13.43
CA VAL A 464 -5.41 7.40 12.79
C VAL A 464 -4.94 6.15 13.52
N THR A 465 -5.87 5.35 14.03
CA THR A 465 -5.57 4.19 14.89
C THR A 465 -6.56 3.05 14.61
N PRO A 466 -6.17 1.78 14.86
CA PRO A 466 -7.15 0.72 15.01
C PRO A 466 -8.16 1.03 16.10
N ASP A 467 -9.42 0.65 15.86
CA ASP A 467 -10.49 0.72 16.84
C ASP A 467 -10.51 -0.55 17.72
N PRO A 468 -10.55 -0.42 19.06
CA PRO A 468 -10.65 -1.55 19.97
C PRO A 468 -12.02 -2.25 19.96
N ASN A 469 -13.08 -1.62 19.45
CA ASN A 469 -14.42 -2.18 19.38
C ASN A 469 -14.60 -3.08 18.15
N THR A 470 -15.44 -4.09 18.29
CA THR A 470 -15.90 -4.92 17.17
C THR A 470 -17.07 -4.25 16.44
N MET A 471 -17.40 -4.74 15.24
CA MET A 471 -18.61 -4.29 14.54
C MET A 471 -19.89 -4.66 15.31
N ASP A 472 -19.88 -5.78 16.04
CA ASP A 472 -21.01 -6.20 16.88
C ASP A 472 -21.23 -5.23 18.05
N ASP A 473 -20.17 -4.65 18.61
CA ASP A 473 -20.31 -3.64 19.68
C ASP A 473 -21.03 -2.39 19.18
N TYR A 474 -20.72 -1.94 17.96
CA TYR A 474 -21.43 -0.84 17.31
C TYR A 474 -22.88 -1.19 16.96
N ILE A 475 -23.12 -2.39 16.41
CA ILE A 475 -24.48 -2.85 16.04
C ILE A 475 -25.38 -2.94 17.28
N ASN A 476 -24.82 -3.38 18.41
CA ASN A 476 -25.55 -3.56 19.66
C ASN A 476 -25.53 -2.34 20.57
N GLU A 477 -24.96 -1.21 20.12
CA GLU A 477 -24.86 0.05 20.89
C GLU A 477 -24.14 -0.11 22.24
N VAL A 478 -23.13 -0.98 22.31
CA VAL A 478 -22.30 -1.25 23.50
C VAL A 478 -20.82 -0.88 23.31
N ALA A 479 -20.48 -0.25 22.19
CA ALA A 479 -19.11 0.22 21.92
C ALA A 479 -18.62 1.21 22.98
N ASP A 480 -17.40 0.97 23.48
CA ASP A 480 -16.71 1.87 24.39
C ASP A 480 -16.03 3.00 23.61
N TRP A 481 -15.95 4.19 24.22
CA TRP A 481 -15.19 5.30 23.63
C TRP A 481 -13.69 4.99 23.64
N PRO A 482 -13.02 4.86 22.48
CA PRO A 482 -11.61 4.51 22.45
C PRO A 482 -10.72 5.62 23.00
N THR A 483 -9.54 5.24 23.49
CA THR A 483 -8.50 6.21 23.87
C THR A 483 -7.55 6.41 22.70
N PRO A 484 -7.49 7.58 22.05
CA PRO A 484 -6.58 7.81 20.95
C PRO A 484 -5.12 7.79 21.44
N PRO A 485 -4.18 7.17 20.69
CA PRO A 485 -2.77 7.22 21.03
C PRO A 485 -2.20 8.65 20.92
N ASP A 486 -1.12 8.93 21.66
CA ASP A 486 -0.33 10.16 21.50
C ASP A 486 0.55 10.07 20.24
N SER A 487 -0.08 10.06 19.07
CA SER A 487 0.56 10.04 17.75
C SER A 487 -0.10 11.03 16.80
N SER A 488 0.67 11.63 15.91
CA SER A 488 0.17 12.54 14.87
C SER A 488 0.42 11.99 13.48
N ASN A 489 -0.66 11.81 12.72
CA ASN A 489 -0.59 11.47 11.29
C ASN A 489 -0.55 12.73 10.43
N LEU A 490 -1.21 13.81 10.84
CA LEU A 490 -1.30 15.03 10.05
C LEU A 490 -1.47 16.21 11.00
N ASN A 491 -0.74 17.30 10.81
CA ASN A 491 -0.85 18.49 11.66
C ASN A 491 -1.27 19.69 10.84
N TRP A 492 -2.08 20.57 11.43
CA TRP A 492 -2.52 21.80 10.80
C TRP A 492 -2.46 22.98 11.75
N THR A 493 -2.35 24.16 11.16
CA THR A 493 -2.68 25.42 11.81
C THR A 493 -4.01 25.94 11.32
N LYS A 494 -4.58 26.92 12.02
CA LYS A 494 -5.79 27.62 11.58
C LYS A 494 -5.73 28.06 10.11
N GLY A 495 -6.82 27.81 9.37
CA GLY A 495 -7.00 28.18 7.96
C GLY A 495 -6.22 27.35 6.96
N ALA A 496 -5.48 26.33 7.42
CA ALA A 496 -4.71 25.46 6.55
C ALA A 496 -5.60 24.42 5.84
N THR A 497 -5.12 23.93 4.70
CA THR A 497 -5.59 22.69 4.09
C THR A 497 -4.38 21.81 3.92
N VAL A 498 -4.36 20.66 4.59
CA VAL A 498 -3.18 19.82 4.69
C VAL A 498 -3.58 18.40 4.33
N PRO A 499 -2.91 17.76 3.36
CA PRO A 499 -2.97 16.33 3.12
C PRO A 499 -1.76 15.62 3.73
N ASN A 500 -1.91 14.35 4.08
CA ASN A 500 -0.79 13.45 4.33
C ASN A 500 -1.17 12.01 3.98
N LEU A 501 -0.19 11.24 3.51
CA LEU A 501 -0.32 9.79 3.39
C LEU A 501 -0.47 9.16 4.78
N VAL A 502 -1.35 8.18 4.91
CA VAL A 502 -1.57 7.41 6.14
C VAL A 502 -1.50 5.94 5.78
N GLN A 503 -0.54 5.22 6.36
CA GLN A 503 -0.58 3.76 6.44
C GLN A 503 -1.31 3.39 7.73
N ALA A 504 -2.57 3.00 7.60
CA ALA A 504 -3.45 2.72 8.74
C ALA A 504 -3.51 1.21 9.01
N SER A 505 -3.25 0.82 10.26
CA SER A 505 -3.53 -0.53 10.74
C SER A 505 -5.02 -0.71 10.93
N THR A 506 -5.56 -1.86 10.56
CA THR A 506 -6.98 -2.21 10.80
C THR A 506 -7.21 -2.84 12.17
N GLY A 507 -6.12 -3.20 12.86
CA GLY A 507 -6.16 -4.02 14.07
C GLY A 507 -6.91 -5.33 13.89
N ASP A 508 -7.28 -5.93 15.01
CA ASP A 508 -7.93 -7.25 15.04
C ASP A 508 -9.41 -7.17 14.62
N ASN A 509 -10.01 -5.98 14.68
CA ASN A 509 -11.44 -5.78 14.44
C ASN A 509 -11.76 -5.34 12.99
N GLY A 510 -10.74 -5.00 12.19
CA GLY A 510 -10.96 -4.52 10.83
C GLY A 510 -11.52 -3.08 10.76
N ILE A 511 -11.36 -2.28 11.82
CA ILE A 511 -11.95 -0.95 11.96
C ILE A 511 -10.85 0.08 12.23
N ILE A 512 -10.93 1.23 11.55
CA ILE A 512 -9.97 2.35 11.67
C ILE A 512 -10.69 3.59 12.18
N ASP A 513 -10.15 4.22 13.22
CA ASP A 513 -10.60 5.51 13.71
C ASP A 513 -9.77 6.66 13.14
N LEU A 514 -10.43 7.76 12.79
CA LEU A 514 -9.82 9.03 12.41
C LEU A 514 -10.26 10.13 13.38
N TRP A 515 -9.35 10.46 14.30
CA TRP A 515 -9.59 11.40 15.39
C TRP A 515 -9.21 12.82 15.01
N ASN A 516 -10.12 13.77 15.18
CA ASN A 516 -9.79 15.18 15.27
C ASN A 516 -9.25 15.48 16.66
N ARG A 517 -7.93 15.64 16.79
CA ARG A 517 -7.28 16.01 18.07
C ARG A 517 -7.13 17.52 18.24
N GLY A 518 -7.75 18.33 17.38
CA GLY A 518 -7.99 19.75 17.60
C GLY A 518 -9.20 20.01 18.50
N TRP A 519 -9.35 21.24 18.97
CA TRP A 519 -10.53 21.66 19.74
C TRP A 519 -11.66 22.21 18.88
N ASP A 520 -11.33 22.65 17.66
CA ASP A 520 -12.28 23.17 16.70
C ASP A 520 -12.66 22.12 15.65
N ASP A 521 -13.83 22.31 15.07
CA ASP A 521 -14.37 21.45 14.04
C ASP A 521 -13.60 21.57 12.73
N ILE A 522 -13.51 20.47 11.99
CA ILE A 522 -12.80 20.39 10.70
C ILE A 522 -13.66 19.71 9.64
N ASP A 523 -13.32 19.95 8.38
CA ASP A 523 -13.71 19.04 7.30
C ASP A 523 -12.58 18.05 7.02
N LEU A 524 -12.95 16.78 6.93
CA LEU A 524 -12.10 15.64 6.62
C LEU A 524 -12.50 15.02 5.27
N ILE A 525 -11.48 14.69 4.46
CA ILE A 525 -11.58 13.93 3.23
C ILE A 525 -10.61 12.75 3.35
N VAL A 526 -11.05 11.55 2.99
CA VAL A 526 -10.22 10.34 2.99
C VAL A 526 -10.33 9.66 1.63
N ASP A 527 -9.20 9.57 0.93
CA ASP A 527 -9.08 8.85 -0.33
C ASP A 527 -8.26 7.55 -0.09
N LEU A 528 -8.73 6.42 -0.60
CA LEU A 528 -8.07 5.11 -0.58
C LEU A 528 -7.19 4.91 -1.81
N PHE A 529 -5.97 4.39 -1.64
CA PHE A 529 -5.00 4.15 -2.73
C PHE A 529 -4.53 2.69 -2.83
N GLY A 530 -4.69 1.92 -1.76
CA GLY A 530 -4.23 0.53 -1.72
C GLY A 530 -4.41 -0.09 -0.35
N LEU A 531 -4.09 -1.38 -0.26
CA LEU A 531 -4.19 -2.16 0.97
C LEU A 531 -2.98 -3.07 1.15
N TYR A 532 -2.78 -3.55 2.37
CA TYR A 532 -1.85 -4.61 2.73
C TYR A 532 -2.66 -5.84 3.14
N GLN A 533 -2.32 -6.98 2.56
CA GLN A 533 -3.06 -8.22 2.79
C GLN A 533 -2.13 -9.42 2.91
N GLU A 534 -2.41 -10.27 3.89
CA GLU A 534 -1.69 -11.52 4.15
C GLU A 534 -2.22 -12.68 3.29
N GLY A 535 -1.39 -13.70 3.12
CA GLY A 535 -1.68 -14.93 2.38
C GLY A 535 -1.98 -16.16 3.22
#